data_AF-A0A6B2BWJ2-F1
#
_entry.id   AF-A0A6B2BWJ2-F1
#
_cell.length_a   1.000
_cell.length_b   1.000
_cell.length_c   1.000
_cell.angle_alpha   90.00
_cell.angle_beta   90.00
_cell.angle_gamma   90.00
#
_symmetry.space_group_name_H-M   'P 1'
#
loop_
_entity.id
_entity.type
_entity.pdbx_description
1 polymer ?
#
loop_
_entity_poly.entity_id
_entity_poly.type
_entity_poly.pdbx_seq_one_letter_code
_entity_poly.pdbx_strand_id
1 'polypeptide(L)'
;MRKDKSQSTIIGSLIVIVITVIFGIVILSWGMSLFTSQQTGFNSIFFTKTQMLLDNFNIEYTYENSSNTLTVWVGNYGQTGVQIISVMVYNSTYSYNYKCNVMVPPSGLSKITVNGLQLAKGSVYTVKVVASDGNTAVSKV
;
A
#
# COMPACT_ATOMS: atom_id res chain seq x y z
N MET A 1 -38.28 -34.66 -50.80
CA MET A 1 -38.34 -34.23 -49.37
C MET A 1 -37.30 -34.88 -48.44
N ARG A 2 -36.20 -35.51 -48.93
CA ARG A 2 -35.15 -36.11 -48.07
C ARG A 2 -33.82 -35.34 -48.03
N LYS A 3 -33.55 -34.47 -49.01
CA LYS A 3 -32.28 -33.70 -49.09
C LYS A 3 -32.22 -32.53 -48.10
N ASP A 4 -33.34 -31.87 -47.84
CA ASP A 4 -33.37 -30.66 -47.00
C ASP A 4 -33.06 -30.95 -45.52
N LYS A 5 -33.51 -32.12 -45.01
CA LYS A 5 -33.20 -32.57 -43.65
C LYS A 5 -31.72 -32.89 -43.45
N SER A 6 -31.06 -33.43 -44.48
CA SER A 6 -29.63 -33.77 -44.41
C SER A 6 -28.75 -32.52 -44.46
N GLN A 7 -29.12 -31.52 -45.28
CA GLN A 7 -28.41 -30.23 -45.31
C GLN A 7 -28.63 -29.42 -44.01
N SER A 8 -29.84 -29.43 -43.45
CA SER A 8 -30.13 -28.78 -42.16
C SER A 8 -29.32 -29.40 -41.01
N THR A 9 -29.09 -30.71 -41.03
CA THR A 9 -28.27 -31.40 -40.02
C THR A 9 -26.79 -31.00 -40.11
N ILE A 10 -26.26 -30.83 -41.33
CA ILE A 10 -24.87 -30.40 -41.57
C ILE A 10 -24.67 -28.94 -41.17
N ILE A 11 -25.63 -28.07 -41.50
CA ILE A 11 -25.56 -26.65 -41.11
C ILE A 11 -25.68 -26.50 -39.59
N GLY A 12 -26.57 -27.27 -38.96
CA GLY A 12 -26.74 -27.30 -37.51
C GLY A 12 -25.46 -27.74 -36.78
N SER A 13 -24.79 -28.79 -37.26
CA SER A 13 -23.52 -29.24 -36.67
C SER A 13 -22.40 -28.21 -36.83
N LEU A 14 -22.31 -27.55 -37.99
CA LEU A 14 -21.36 -26.46 -38.23
C LEU A 14 -21.56 -25.28 -37.28
N ILE A 15 -22.82 -24.87 -37.06
CA ILE A 15 -23.14 -23.78 -36.13
C ILE A 15 -22.72 -24.13 -34.70
N VAL A 16 -23.00 -25.36 -34.24
CA VAL A 16 -22.62 -25.82 -32.89
C VAL A 16 -21.10 -25.84 -32.74
N ILE A 17 -20.35 -26.26 -33.76
CA ILE A 17 -18.87 -26.24 -33.74
C ILE A 17 -18.37 -24.79 -33.60
N VAL A 18 -18.90 -23.85 -34.40
CA VAL A 18 -18.50 -22.44 -34.35
C VAL A 18 -18.78 -21.84 -32.97
N ILE A 19 -19.97 -22.08 -32.42
CA ILE A 19 -20.34 -21.60 -31.08
C ILE A 19 -19.39 -22.19 -30.02
N THR A 20 -19.08 -23.48 -30.12
CA THR A 20 -18.16 -24.15 -29.17
C THR A 20 -16.76 -23.56 -29.23
N VAL A 21 -16.24 -23.26 -30.43
CA VAL A 21 -14.93 -22.61 -30.61
C VAL A 21 -14.93 -21.20 -30.02
N ILE A 22 -15.99 -20.42 -30.26
CA ILE A 22 -16.11 -19.06 -29.70
C ILE A 22 -16.12 -19.12 -28.16
N PHE A 23 -16.92 -20.00 -27.56
CA PHE A 23 -16.93 -20.16 -26.11
C PHE A 23 -15.58 -20.62 -25.56
N GLY A 24 -14.88 -21.51 -26.25
CA GLY A 24 -13.52 -21.92 -25.89
C GLY A 24 -12.56 -20.73 -25.83
N ILE A 25 -12.58 -19.86 -26.84
CA ILE A 25 -11.73 -18.66 -26.90
C ILE A 25 -12.07 -17.69 -25.77
N VAL A 26 -13.36 -17.49 -25.47
CA VAL A 26 -13.80 -16.59 -24.39
C VAL A 26 -13.30 -17.09 -23.02
N ILE A 27 -13.46 -18.38 -22.74
CA ILE A 27 -13.01 -18.99 -21.47
C ILE A 27 -11.50 -18.91 -21.34
N LEU A 28 -10.76 -19.19 -22.42
CA LEU A 28 -9.30 -19.08 -22.43
C LEU A 28 -8.82 -17.64 -22.18
N SER A 29 -9.46 -16.67 -22.83
CA SER A 29 -9.12 -15.25 -22.68
C SER A 29 -9.39 -14.76 -21.25
N TRP A 30 -10.52 -15.18 -20.67
CA TRP A 30 -10.85 -14.88 -19.28
C TRP A 30 -9.85 -15.52 -18.30
N GLY A 31 -9.51 -16.81 -18.52
CA GLY A 31 -8.52 -17.52 -17.71
C GLY A 31 -7.14 -16.86 -17.76
N MET A 32 -6.67 -16.46 -18.95
CA MET A 32 -5.41 -15.74 -19.10
C MET A 32 -5.44 -14.37 -18.40
N SER A 33 -6.53 -13.61 -18.53
CA SER A 33 -6.69 -12.32 -17.85
C SER A 33 -6.63 -12.45 -16.32
N LEU A 34 -7.32 -13.45 -15.76
CA LEU A 34 -7.26 -13.76 -14.34
C LEU A 34 -5.87 -14.21 -13.88
N PHE A 35 -5.18 -15.00 -14.70
CA PHE A 35 -3.83 -15.44 -14.39
C PHE A 35 -2.83 -14.27 -14.38
N THR A 36 -2.86 -13.42 -15.41
CA THR A 36 -1.99 -12.24 -15.49
C THR A 36 -2.26 -11.27 -14.36
N SER A 37 -3.53 -10.95 -14.07
CA SER A 37 -3.88 -10.05 -12.96
C SER A 37 -3.41 -10.58 -11.60
N GLN A 38 -3.58 -11.88 -11.34
CA GLN A 38 -3.05 -12.50 -10.13
C GLN A 38 -1.52 -12.46 -10.10
N GLN A 39 -0.84 -12.80 -11.19
CA GLN A 39 0.62 -12.77 -11.24
C GLN A 39 1.19 -11.35 -11.00
N THR A 40 0.61 -10.33 -11.63
CA THR A 40 0.99 -8.92 -11.40
C THR A 40 0.70 -8.49 -9.98
N GLY A 41 -0.48 -8.83 -9.43
CA GLY A 41 -0.84 -8.53 -8.06
C GLY A 41 0.10 -9.16 -7.04
N PHE A 42 0.41 -10.46 -7.21
CA PHE A 42 1.36 -11.17 -6.36
C PHE A 42 2.75 -10.56 -6.42
N ASN A 43 3.30 -10.30 -7.62
CA ASN A 43 4.61 -9.68 -7.76
C ASN A 43 4.66 -8.30 -7.11
N SER A 44 3.61 -7.48 -7.27
CA SER A 44 3.52 -6.18 -6.62
C SER A 44 3.52 -6.30 -5.10
N ILE A 45 2.70 -7.21 -4.54
CA ILE A 45 2.63 -7.40 -3.09
C ILE A 45 3.95 -7.90 -2.54
N PHE A 46 4.57 -8.90 -3.18
CA PHE A 46 5.86 -9.43 -2.76
C PHE A 46 6.96 -8.37 -2.81
N PHE A 47 7.01 -7.56 -3.87
CA PHE A 47 7.97 -6.48 -4.00
C PHE A 47 7.77 -5.44 -2.89
N THR A 48 6.54 -4.97 -2.67
CA THR A 48 6.24 -4.01 -1.59
C THR A 48 6.56 -4.57 -0.21
N LYS A 49 6.20 -5.82 0.08
CA LYS A 49 6.49 -6.45 1.39
C LYS A 49 7.98 -6.66 1.61
N THR A 50 8.73 -7.01 0.58
CA THR A 50 10.19 -7.12 0.65
C THR A 50 10.82 -5.75 0.88
N GLN A 51 10.31 -4.72 0.20
CA GLN A 51 10.75 -3.35 0.39
C GLN A 51 10.50 -2.86 1.83
N MET A 52 9.32 -3.12 2.40
CA MET A 52 9.02 -2.80 3.81
C MET A 52 9.96 -3.48 4.81
N LEU A 53 10.49 -4.68 4.50
CA LEU A 53 11.48 -5.38 5.33
C LEU A 53 12.87 -4.75 5.22
N LEU A 54 13.18 -4.13 4.08
CA LEU A 54 14.45 -3.44 3.83
C LEU A 54 14.42 -1.98 4.33
N ASP A 55 13.23 -1.38 4.36
CA ASP A 55 12.98 -0.05 4.89
C ASP A 55 13.01 -0.11 6.42
N ASN A 56 14.20 0.09 6.97
CA ASN A 56 14.43 0.15 8.41
C ASN A 56 14.54 1.62 8.83
N PHE A 57 13.48 2.21 9.37
CA PHE A 57 13.53 3.55 9.94
C PHE A 57 12.99 3.56 11.36
N ASN A 58 13.52 4.47 12.18
CA ASN A 58 13.13 4.62 13.56
C ASN A 58 13.03 6.09 13.96
N ILE A 59 12.31 6.34 15.06
CA ILE A 59 12.25 7.64 15.71
C ILE A 59 13.44 7.73 16.66
N GLU A 60 14.38 8.62 16.38
CA GLU A 60 15.60 8.78 17.16
C GLU A 60 15.40 9.70 18.36
N TYR A 61 14.81 10.86 18.10
CA TYR A 61 14.56 11.85 19.13
C TYR A 61 13.20 12.49 18.91
N THR A 62 12.49 12.70 20.01
CA THR A 62 11.29 13.52 19.99
C THR A 62 11.33 14.48 21.16
N TYR A 63 11.07 15.75 20.91
CA TYR A 63 11.02 16.75 21.97
C TYR A 63 10.01 17.85 21.66
N GLU A 64 9.38 18.36 22.70
CA GLU A 64 8.45 19.48 22.63
C GLU A 64 9.25 20.78 22.48
N ASN A 65 8.96 21.57 21.44
CA ASN A 65 9.57 22.88 21.23
C ASN A 65 8.81 23.98 21.99
N SER A 66 7.48 23.92 21.94
CA SER A 66 6.56 24.85 22.57
C SER A 66 5.23 24.14 22.83
N SER A 67 4.33 24.75 23.60
CA SER A 67 3.06 24.14 24.04
C SER A 67 2.21 23.50 22.93
N ASN A 68 2.42 23.91 21.66
CA ASN A 68 1.66 23.41 20.50
C ASN A 68 2.53 22.79 19.40
N THR A 69 3.84 22.58 19.64
CA THR A 69 4.76 22.07 18.62
C THR A 69 5.68 20.97 19.13
N LEU A 70 5.80 19.90 18.33
CA LEU A 70 6.63 18.75 18.62
C LEU A 70 7.60 18.53 17.47
N THR A 71 8.89 18.35 17.78
CA THR A 71 9.89 18.00 16.79
C THR A 71 10.20 16.52 16.90
N VAL A 72 10.04 15.81 15.78
CA VAL A 72 10.35 14.39 15.63
C VAL A 72 11.52 14.24 14.67
N TRP A 73 12.59 13.59 15.12
CA TRP A 73 13.71 13.20 14.29
C TRP A 73 13.55 11.74 13.89
N VAL A 74 13.50 11.51 12.58
CA VAL A 74 13.38 10.18 12.00
C VAL A 74 14.71 9.81 11.36
N GLY A 75 15.30 8.71 11.82
CA GLY A 75 16.50 8.11 11.25
C GLY A 75 16.12 6.98 10.30
N ASN A 76 16.71 6.95 9.12
CA ASN A 76 16.56 5.85 8.17
C ASN A 76 17.86 5.04 8.13
N TYR A 77 17.79 3.81 8.64
CA TYR A 77 18.84 2.80 8.67
C TYR A 77 18.74 1.81 7.51
N GLY A 78 17.79 2.01 6.60
CA GLY A 78 17.62 1.23 5.39
C GLY A 78 18.57 1.66 4.27
N GLN A 79 18.57 0.84 3.20
CA GLN A 79 19.38 1.09 1.99
C GLN A 79 18.72 2.07 1.02
N THR A 80 17.40 2.27 1.15
CA THR A 80 16.55 3.09 0.31
C THR A 80 15.98 4.27 1.09
N GLY A 81 15.70 5.38 0.41
CA GLY A 81 15.06 6.53 1.05
C GLY A 81 13.60 6.24 1.39
N VAL A 82 13.15 6.68 2.56
CA VAL A 82 11.79 6.43 3.08
C VAL A 82 11.00 7.73 3.08
N GLN A 83 9.80 7.71 2.50
CA GLN A 83 8.92 8.87 2.46
C GLN A 83 7.91 8.82 3.62
N ILE A 84 7.95 9.80 4.51
CA ILE A 84 7.03 9.94 5.63
C ILE A 84 5.82 10.76 5.22
N ILE A 85 4.63 10.17 5.36
CA ILE A 85 3.35 10.75 4.94
C ILE A 85 2.52 11.30 6.10
N SER A 86 2.73 10.79 7.32
CA SER A 86 2.03 11.30 8.49
C SER A 86 2.74 11.00 9.81
N VAL A 87 2.47 11.84 10.80
CA VAL A 87 2.86 11.66 12.19
C VAL A 87 1.60 11.73 13.05
N MET A 88 1.33 10.67 13.79
CA MET A 88 0.22 10.58 14.73
C MET A 88 0.73 10.76 16.15
N VAL A 89 0.08 11.61 16.92
CA VAL A 89 0.36 11.82 18.34
C VAL A 89 -0.91 11.51 19.11
N TYR A 90 -0.88 10.50 19.98
CA TYR A 90 -2.09 10.03 20.66
C TYR A 90 -1.81 9.48 22.05
N ASN A 91 -2.82 9.53 22.91
CA ASN A 91 -2.87 8.83 24.18
C ASN A 91 -4.29 8.23 24.35
N SER A 92 -4.72 7.91 25.57
CA SER A 92 -6.07 7.37 25.81
C SER A 92 -7.21 8.37 25.57
N THR A 93 -6.95 9.67 25.61
CA THR A 93 -7.98 10.73 25.56
C THR A 93 -7.83 11.71 24.40
N TYR A 94 -6.70 11.67 23.69
CA TYR A 94 -6.33 12.59 22.63
C TYR A 94 -5.75 11.83 21.44
N SER A 95 -6.11 12.24 20.23
CA SER A 95 -5.55 11.72 18.99
C SER A 95 -5.43 12.85 17.97
N TYR A 96 -4.22 13.03 17.44
CA TYR A 96 -3.92 14.02 16.42
C TYR A 96 -3.12 13.41 15.30
N ASN A 97 -3.49 13.74 14.06
CA ASN A 97 -2.81 13.27 12.86
C ASN A 97 -2.30 14.46 12.06
N TYR A 98 -0.98 14.56 11.97
CA TYR A 98 -0.30 15.55 11.17
C TYR A 98 0.12 14.94 9.83
N LYS A 99 -0.43 15.46 8.74
CA LYS A 99 -0.01 15.08 7.39
C LYS A 99 1.28 15.81 7.04
N CYS A 100 2.27 15.07 6.56
CA CYS A 100 3.53 15.62 6.09
C CYS A 100 3.96 14.93 4.79
N ASN A 101 4.97 15.47 4.13
CA ASN A 101 5.61 14.81 3.01
C ASN A 101 7.11 15.07 3.13
N VAL A 102 7.80 14.19 3.85
CA VAL A 102 9.23 14.34 4.16
C VAL A 102 9.96 13.09 3.68
N MET A 103 10.97 13.28 2.84
CA MET A 103 11.85 12.22 2.38
C MET A 103 13.03 12.07 3.33
N VAL A 104 13.18 10.90 3.95
CA VAL A 104 14.31 10.56 4.81
C VAL A 104 15.35 9.83 3.96
N PRO A 105 16.51 10.44 3.66
CA PRO A 105 17.53 9.79 2.84
C PRO A 105 18.06 8.53 3.53
N PRO A 106 18.55 7.54 2.78
CA PRO A 106 19.14 6.34 3.34
C PRO A 106 20.35 6.68 4.22
N SER A 107 20.49 5.97 5.34
CA SER A 107 21.53 6.23 6.36
C SER A 107 21.55 7.67 6.89
N GLY A 108 20.40 8.36 6.86
CA GLY A 108 20.29 9.77 7.18
C GLY A 108 19.19 10.09 8.19
N LEU A 109 19.18 11.35 8.62
CA LEU A 109 18.21 11.90 9.57
C LEU A 109 17.36 12.97 8.89
N SER A 110 16.09 13.03 9.26
CA SER A 110 15.20 14.11 8.84
C SER A 110 14.34 14.59 9.99
N LYS A 111 14.14 15.91 10.00
CA LYS A 111 13.37 16.60 11.03
C LYS A 111 11.94 16.83 10.55
N ILE A 112 10.98 16.47 11.38
CA ILE A 112 9.56 16.72 11.15
C ILE A 112 9.05 17.58 12.31
N THR A 113 8.57 18.78 12.00
CA THR A 113 7.92 19.66 12.99
C THR A 113 6.41 19.49 12.88
N VAL A 114 5.81 18.93 13.92
CA VAL A 114 4.37 18.76 14.07
C VAL A 114 3.81 20.00 14.77
N ASN A 115 2.85 20.66 14.13
CA ASN A 115 2.22 21.89 14.63
C ASN A 115 0.75 21.64 15.00
N GLY A 116 0.20 22.50 15.85
CA GLY A 116 -1.23 22.49 16.21
C GLY A 116 -1.59 21.46 17.27
N LEU A 117 -0.62 20.99 18.05
CA LEU A 117 -0.86 20.05 19.13
C LEU A 117 -1.47 20.74 20.34
N GLN A 118 -2.25 20.00 21.13
CA GLN A 118 -2.73 20.42 22.44
C GLN A 118 -2.25 19.41 23.48
N LEU A 119 -0.98 19.54 23.89
CA LEU A 119 -0.36 18.62 24.84
C LEU A 119 -0.62 19.10 26.28
N ALA A 120 -1.14 18.21 27.11
CA ALA A 120 -1.32 18.44 28.53
C ALA A 120 0.00 18.11 29.26
N LYS A 121 0.47 19.05 30.09
CA LYS A 121 1.69 18.85 30.89
C LYS A 121 1.57 17.62 31.78
N GLY A 122 2.63 16.81 31.84
CA GLY A 122 2.70 15.60 32.67
C GLY A 122 1.95 14.39 32.09
N SER A 123 1.38 14.51 30.88
CA SER A 123 0.80 13.36 30.17
C SER A 123 1.84 12.72 29.25
N VAL A 124 1.80 11.40 29.14
CA VAL A 124 2.61 10.64 28.18
C VAL A 124 1.81 10.42 26.90
N TYR A 125 2.42 10.73 25.77
CA TYR A 125 1.87 10.56 24.43
C TYR A 125 2.67 9.51 23.66
N THR A 126 1.99 8.83 22.75
CA THR A 126 2.60 7.92 21.79
C THR A 126 2.68 8.63 20.45
N VAL A 127 3.88 8.69 19.90
CA VAL A 127 4.18 9.25 18.59
C VAL A 127 4.39 8.10 17.63
N LYS A 128 3.56 8.04 16.59
CA LYS A 128 3.65 7.06 15.52
C LYS A 128 3.92 7.76 14.20
N VAL A 129 5.03 7.42 13.57
CA VAL A 129 5.40 7.91 12.23
C VAL A 129 4.98 6.87 11.21
N VAL A 130 4.36 7.31 10.11
CA VAL A 130 3.83 6.45 9.04
C VAL A 130 4.51 6.81 7.72
N ALA A 131 5.13 5.83 7.10
CA ALA A 131 5.74 5.92 5.78
C ALA A 131 4.73 5.60 4.66
N SER A 132 5.06 5.98 3.42
CA SER A 132 4.20 5.83 2.24
C SER A 132 3.94 4.37 1.84
N ASP A 133 4.88 3.48 2.16
CA ASP A 133 4.79 2.03 2.00
C ASP A 133 3.89 1.35 3.06
N GLY A 134 3.43 2.12 4.06
CA GLY A 134 2.63 1.65 5.18
C GLY A 134 3.46 1.15 6.38
N ASN A 135 4.79 1.24 6.33
CA ASN A 135 5.63 0.90 7.47
C ASN A 135 5.55 2.00 8.54
N THR A 136 5.69 1.63 9.81
CA THR A 136 5.45 2.54 10.92
C THR A 136 6.45 2.36 12.06
N ALA A 137 6.95 3.49 12.57
CA ALA A 137 7.78 3.52 13.77
C ALA A 137 6.99 4.19 14.92
N VAL A 138 7.19 3.71 16.14
CA VAL A 138 6.44 4.19 17.32
C VAL A 138 7.41 4.50 18.46
N SER A 139 7.23 5.65 19.10
CA SER A 139 7.98 6.08 20.27
C SER A 139 7.04 6.73 21.30
N LYS A 140 7.43 6.71 22.57
CA LYS A 140 6.69 7.35 23.67
C LYS A 140 7.40 8.64 24.06
N VAL A 141 6.62 9.68 24.33
CA VAL A 141 7.08 11.05 24.64
C VAL A 141 6.30 11.59 25.82
#